data_AF-A0A3D1TZ48-F1
#
_entry.id   AF-A0A3D1TZ48-F1
#
_cell.length_a   1.000
_cell.length_b   1.000
_cell.length_c   1.000
_cell.angle_alpha   90.00
_cell.angle_beta   90.00
_cell.angle_gamma   90.00
#
_symmetry.space_group_name_H-M   'P 1'
#
loop_
_entity.id
_entity.type
_entity.pdbx_description
1 polymer ?
#
loop_
_entity_poly.entity_id
_entity_poly.type
_entity_poly.pdbx_seq_one_letter_code
_entity_poly.pdbx_strand_id
1 'polypeptide(L)'
;MGLWARLKSVFGAKMSSALDRMENPGETLDYSYEKQLGLLTDVRRGLAEVATSKQRLKMQAEKLRQQDTKLGQQAEQAVLAGRDDLARVALERKSVLQPQIQSLGQQVVQLDEQQVKLQDASQKLQTRIEMFRTQKESIKAQYEASSAQVKINESFTGISKEMNDLGTSLQRAQDRIEQMQARSSALDELIDSGALTDYTAQLGGGDDIDRQLSLSAGNDVDRQLAAMKLQLSDNGQSQLESKE
;
A
#
# COMPACT_ATOMS: atom_id res chain seq x y z
N MET A 1 -28.49 -28.43 2.30
CA MET A 1 -27.63 -27.43 2.95
C MET A 1 -26.17 -27.73 2.61
N GLY A 2 -25.71 -27.27 1.44
CA GLY A 2 -24.49 -27.75 0.79
C GLY A 2 -23.18 -27.18 1.34
N LEU A 3 -22.09 -27.91 1.10
CA LEU A 3 -20.69 -27.56 1.45
C LEU A 3 -20.29 -26.15 1.00
N TRP A 4 -20.91 -25.64 -0.07
CA TRP A 4 -20.80 -24.25 -0.55
C TRP A 4 -21.21 -23.18 0.48
N ALA A 5 -22.25 -23.42 1.27
CA ALA A 5 -22.68 -22.50 2.31
C ALA A 5 -21.68 -22.48 3.48
N ARG A 6 -21.04 -23.63 3.75
CA ARG A 6 -20.00 -23.77 4.78
C ARG A 6 -18.70 -23.09 4.37
N LEU A 7 -18.28 -23.20 3.11
CA LEU A 7 -17.14 -22.46 2.54
C LEU A 7 -17.36 -20.94 2.63
N LYS A 8 -18.56 -20.46 2.27
CA LYS A 8 -18.91 -19.02 2.33
C LYS A 8 -18.93 -18.49 3.78
N SER A 9 -19.39 -19.30 4.73
CA SER A 9 -19.45 -18.95 6.15
C SER A 9 -18.06 -18.85 6.80
N VAL A 10 -17.13 -19.76 6.46
CA VAL A 10 -15.76 -19.72 7.01
C VAL A 10 -14.94 -18.59 6.38
N PHE A 11 -15.17 -18.25 5.11
CA PHE A 11 -14.51 -17.11 4.46
C PHE A 11 -14.99 -15.75 4.97
N GLY A 12 -16.28 -15.59 5.25
CA GLY A 12 -16.83 -14.33 5.76
C GLY A 12 -16.42 -14.02 7.20
N ALA A 13 -16.34 -15.03 8.08
CA ALA A 13 -16.06 -14.84 9.50
C ALA A 13 -14.60 -14.46 9.82
N LYS A 14 -13.64 -14.81 8.94
CA LYS A 14 -12.23 -14.40 9.09
C LYS A 14 -11.92 -13.03 8.46
N MET A 15 -12.82 -12.50 7.63
CA MET A 15 -12.67 -11.18 7.02
C MET A 15 -12.99 -10.05 8.00
N SER A 16 -13.94 -10.25 8.94
CA SER A 16 -14.34 -9.21 9.89
C SER A 16 -13.31 -8.97 11.00
N SER A 17 -12.64 -10.02 11.48
CA SER A 17 -11.63 -9.90 12.56
C SER A 17 -10.26 -9.39 12.09
N ALA A 18 -10.00 -9.41 10.78
CA ALA A 18 -8.78 -8.82 10.20
C ALA A 18 -8.97 -7.32 9.87
N LEU A 19 -10.21 -6.87 9.69
CA LEU A 19 -10.55 -5.49 9.31
C LEU A 19 -10.18 -4.48 10.42
N ASP A 20 -10.31 -4.86 11.68
CA ASP A 20 -10.04 -3.98 12.83
C ASP A 20 -8.54 -3.89 13.21
N ARG A 21 -7.65 -4.58 12.49
CA ARG A 21 -6.19 -4.60 12.75
C ARG A 21 -5.32 -4.15 11.58
N MET A 22 -5.90 -3.80 10.44
CA MET A 22 -5.12 -3.36 9.27
C MET A 22 -4.96 -1.85 9.28
N GLU A 23 -3.95 -1.41 10.03
CA GLU A 23 -3.45 -0.04 10.10
C GLU A 23 -2.89 0.45 8.75
N ASN A 24 -2.68 -0.45 7.77
CA ASN A 24 -2.28 -0.13 6.41
C ASN A 24 -3.25 -0.72 5.35
N PRO A 25 -4.02 0.12 4.63
CA PRO A 25 -4.95 -0.34 3.59
C PRO A 25 -4.24 -1.02 2.40
N GLY A 26 -2.93 -0.75 2.21
CA GLY A 26 -2.14 -1.39 1.14
C GLY A 26 -2.04 -2.90 1.28
N GLU A 27 -1.73 -3.41 2.48
CA GLU A 27 -1.55 -4.86 2.71
C GLU A 27 -2.85 -5.65 2.52
N THR A 28 -3.99 -5.07 2.92
CA THR A 28 -5.31 -5.68 2.71
C THR A 28 -5.63 -5.86 1.24
N LEU A 29 -5.30 -4.84 0.43
CA LEU A 29 -5.56 -4.85 -1.01
C LEU A 29 -4.60 -5.80 -1.73
N ASP A 30 -3.33 -5.87 -1.31
CA ASP A 30 -2.36 -6.85 -1.83
C ASP A 30 -2.84 -8.29 -1.59
N TYR A 31 -3.25 -8.62 -0.37
CA TYR A 31 -3.80 -9.95 -0.04
C TYR A 31 -5.06 -10.27 -0.87
N SER A 32 -5.95 -9.30 -1.02
CA SER A 32 -7.18 -9.47 -1.82
C SER A 32 -6.84 -9.72 -3.31
N TYR A 33 -5.84 -9.04 -3.84
CA TYR A 33 -5.37 -9.23 -5.22
C TYR A 33 -4.79 -10.63 -5.41
N GLU A 34 -3.93 -11.09 -4.50
CA GLU A 34 -3.38 -12.46 -4.53
C GLU A 34 -4.47 -13.53 -4.48
N LYS A 35 -5.48 -13.34 -3.61
CA LYS A 35 -6.64 -14.24 -3.57
C LYS A 35 -7.39 -14.30 -4.88
N GLN A 36 -7.59 -13.16 -5.56
CA GLN A 36 -8.25 -13.14 -6.86
C GLN A 36 -7.41 -13.84 -7.94
N LEU A 37 -6.09 -13.68 -7.93
CA LEU A 37 -5.18 -14.41 -8.83
C LEU A 37 -5.23 -15.93 -8.59
N GLY A 38 -5.31 -16.34 -7.33
CA GLY A 38 -5.52 -17.74 -6.96
C GLY A 38 -6.83 -18.29 -7.53
N LEU A 39 -7.93 -17.56 -7.36
CA LEU A 39 -9.23 -17.94 -7.93
C LEU A 39 -9.19 -18.03 -9.46
N LEU A 40 -8.51 -17.10 -10.14
CA LEU A 40 -8.34 -17.16 -11.60
C LEU A 40 -7.57 -18.42 -12.03
N THR A 41 -6.54 -18.78 -11.27
CA THR A 41 -5.77 -20.01 -11.51
C THR A 41 -6.64 -21.26 -11.33
N ASP A 42 -7.45 -21.31 -10.27
CA ASP A 42 -8.37 -22.41 -10.02
C ASP A 42 -9.42 -22.56 -11.13
N VAL A 43 -9.98 -21.43 -11.60
CA VAL A 43 -10.93 -21.42 -12.72
C VAL A 43 -10.28 -21.93 -14.01
N ARG A 44 -9.05 -21.49 -14.31
CA ARG A 44 -8.28 -21.97 -15.48
C ARG A 44 -7.98 -23.47 -15.39
N ARG A 45 -7.65 -23.97 -14.20
CA ARG A 45 -7.48 -25.41 -13.97
C ARG A 45 -8.78 -26.18 -14.19
N GLY A 46 -9.89 -25.71 -13.62
CA GLY A 46 -11.21 -26.31 -13.84
C GLY A 46 -11.61 -26.33 -15.32
N LEU A 47 -11.31 -25.26 -16.06
CA LEU A 47 -11.52 -25.21 -17.51
C LEU A 47 -10.71 -26.29 -18.26
N ALA A 48 -9.45 -26.50 -17.89
CA ALA A 48 -8.60 -27.54 -18.46
C ALA A 48 -9.13 -28.96 -18.15
N GLU A 49 -9.62 -29.19 -16.93
CA GLU A 49 -10.22 -30.46 -16.52
C GLU A 49 -11.52 -30.76 -17.31
N VAL A 50 -12.37 -29.74 -17.51
CA VAL A 50 -13.58 -29.85 -18.35
C VAL A 50 -13.22 -30.13 -19.82
N ALA A 51 -12.25 -29.39 -20.38
CA ALA A 51 -11.79 -29.60 -21.75
C ALA A 51 -11.22 -31.01 -21.96
N THR A 52 -10.44 -31.50 -20.99
CA THR A 52 -9.87 -32.85 -21.00
C THR A 52 -10.98 -33.91 -20.94
N SER A 53 -11.95 -33.74 -20.05
CA SER A 53 -13.09 -34.65 -19.92
C SER A 53 -13.93 -34.69 -21.19
N LYS A 54 -14.20 -33.52 -21.78
CA LYS A 54 -14.90 -33.40 -23.07
C LYS A 54 -14.17 -34.15 -24.17
N GLN A 55 -12.85 -33.97 -24.28
CA GLN A 55 -12.05 -34.64 -25.31
C GLN A 55 -12.03 -36.16 -25.11
N ARG A 56 -11.95 -36.62 -23.86
CA ARG A 56 -12.04 -38.05 -23.53
C ARG A 56 -13.38 -38.65 -23.99
N LEU A 57 -14.50 -37.98 -23.71
CA LEU A 57 -15.82 -38.44 -24.16
C LEU A 57 -15.94 -38.42 -25.68
N LYS A 58 -15.41 -37.39 -26.36
CA LYS A 58 -15.36 -37.34 -27.83
C LYS A 58 -14.61 -38.54 -28.43
N MET A 59 -13.44 -38.89 -27.87
CA MET A 59 -12.67 -40.05 -28.33
C MET A 59 -13.42 -41.38 -28.10
N GLN A 60 -14.13 -41.51 -26.97
CA GLN A 60 -14.97 -42.68 -26.70
C GLN A 60 -16.14 -42.78 -27.69
N ALA A 61 -16.85 -41.67 -27.92
CA ALA A 61 -17.95 -41.60 -28.88
C ALA A 61 -17.47 -41.94 -30.30
N GLU A 62 -16.30 -41.45 -30.69
CA GLU A 62 -15.71 -41.72 -32.00
C GLU A 62 -15.35 -43.21 -32.17
N LYS A 63 -14.77 -43.83 -31.13
CA LYS A 63 -14.50 -45.28 -31.15
C LYS A 63 -15.78 -46.10 -31.35
N LEU A 64 -16.86 -45.74 -30.67
CA LEU A 64 -18.16 -46.40 -30.82
C LEU A 64 -18.77 -46.14 -32.21
N ARG A 65 -18.64 -44.93 -32.75
CA ARG A 65 -19.08 -44.61 -34.13
C ARG A 65 -18.36 -45.44 -35.17
N GLN A 66 -17.04 -45.61 -35.04
CA GLN A 66 -16.27 -46.46 -35.93
C GLN A 66 -16.73 -47.92 -35.87
N GLN A 67 -17.08 -48.42 -34.69
CA GLN A 67 -17.68 -49.76 -34.54
C GLN A 67 -19.07 -49.84 -35.17
N ASP A 68 -19.93 -48.84 -34.94
CA ASP A 68 -21.25 -48.72 -35.54
C ASP A 68 -21.18 -48.69 -37.08
N THR A 69 -20.23 -47.97 -37.66
CA THR A 69 -19.98 -47.93 -39.10
C THR A 69 -19.53 -49.28 -39.63
N LYS A 70 -18.57 -49.94 -38.96
CA LYS A 70 -18.11 -51.29 -39.34
C LYS A 70 -19.23 -52.32 -39.32
N LEU A 71 -20.07 -52.32 -38.29
CA LEU A 71 -21.24 -53.20 -38.22
C LEU A 71 -22.27 -52.90 -39.32
N GLY A 72 -22.44 -51.62 -39.69
CA GLY A 72 -23.26 -51.23 -40.83
C GLY A 72 -22.74 -51.78 -42.15
N GLN A 73 -21.43 -51.64 -42.40
CA GLN A 73 -20.78 -52.20 -43.60
C GLN A 73 -20.87 -53.73 -43.65
N GLN A 74 -20.70 -54.40 -42.50
CA GLN A 74 -20.84 -55.86 -42.40
C GLN A 74 -22.28 -56.31 -42.69
N ALA A 75 -23.28 -55.57 -42.18
CA ALA A 75 -24.68 -55.86 -42.47
C ALA A 75 -24.98 -55.70 -43.97
N GLU A 76 -24.51 -54.62 -44.59
CA GLU A 76 -24.68 -54.37 -46.02
C GLU A 76 -24.04 -55.48 -46.87
N GLN A 77 -22.81 -55.88 -46.56
CA GLN A 77 -22.12 -56.98 -47.23
C GLN A 77 -22.84 -58.32 -47.05
N ALA A 78 -23.38 -58.59 -45.87
CA ALA A 78 -24.13 -59.82 -45.60
C ALA A 78 -25.43 -59.88 -46.41
N VAL A 79 -26.16 -58.76 -46.55
CA VAL A 79 -27.35 -58.67 -47.40
C VAL A 79 -26.97 -58.90 -48.87
N LEU A 80 -25.90 -58.28 -49.37
CA LEU A 80 -25.43 -58.48 -50.74
C LEU A 80 -25.03 -59.95 -51.02
N ALA A 81 -24.57 -60.67 -49.99
CA ALA A 81 -24.24 -62.09 -50.05
C ALA A 81 -25.46 -63.02 -49.83
N GLY A 82 -26.68 -62.49 -49.67
CA GLY A 82 -27.89 -63.26 -49.39
C GLY A 82 -27.93 -63.92 -48.01
N ARG A 83 -27.15 -63.41 -47.06
CA ARG A 83 -27.02 -63.94 -45.68
C ARG A 83 -27.75 -63.02 -44.69
N ASP A 84 -29.08 -63.07 -44.74
CA ASP A 84 -29.96 -62.21 -43.94
C ASP A 84 -29.84 -62.44 -42.43
N ASP A 85 -29.48 -63.66 -42.03
CA ASP A 85 -29.18 -64.03 -40.64
C ASP A 85 -27.98 -63.27 -40.08
N LEU A 86 -26.87 -63.23 -40.84
CA LEU A 86 -25.67 -62.47 -40.47
C LEU A 86 -25.93 -60.96 -40.49
N ALA A 87 -26.70 -60.48 -41.47
CA ALA A 87 -27.10 -59.08 -41.54
C ALA A 87 -27.91 -58.66 -40.29
N ARG A 88 -28.86 -59.51 -39.87
CA ARG A 88 -29.67 -59.25 -38.67
C ARG A 88 -28.82 -59.18 -37.40
N VAL A 89 -27.86 -60.10 -37.23
CA VAL A 89 -26.95 -60.09 -36.07
C VAL A 89 -26.07 -58.83 -36.06
N ALA A 90 -25.56 -58.41 -37.21
CA ALA A 90 -24.75 -57.19 -37.32
C ALA A 90 -25.58 -55.93 -36.96
N LEU A 91 -26.83 -55.85 -37.44
CA LEU A 91 -27.75 -54.76 -37.13
C LEU A 91 -28.20 -54.76 -35.65
N GLU A 92 -28.39 -55.93 -35.04
CA GLU A 92 -28.71 -56.04 -33.62
C GLU A 92 -27.55 -55.55 -32.75
N ARG A 93 -26.31 -55.89 -33.08
CA ARG A 93 -25.13 -55.34 -32.39
C ARG A 93 -25.01 -53.83 -32.59
N LYS A 94 -25.33 -53.34 -33.80
CA LYS A 94 -25.32 -51.91 -34.12
C LYS A 94 -26.37 -51.15 -33.29
N SER A 95 -27.57 -51.69 -33.14
CA SER A 95 -28.66 -51.04 -32.39
C SER A 95 -28.32 -50.81 -30.91
N VAL A 96 -27.48 -51.67 -30.32
CA VAL A 96 -26.97 -51.50 -28.94
C VAL A 96 -25.98 -50.33 -28.81
N LEU A 97 -25.22 -50.01 -29.87
CA LEU A 97 -24.22 -48.93 -29.84
C LEU A 97 -24.84 -47.54 -30.00
N GLN A 98 -25.91 -47.41 -30.78
CA GLN A 98 -26.56 -46.13 -31.06
C GLN A 98 -26.97 -45.33 -29.81
N PRO A 99 -27.68 -45.90 -28.81
CA PRO A 99 -28.04 -45.16 -27.61
C PRO A 99 -26.81 -44.73 -26.79
N GLN A 100 -25.73 -45.52 -26.80
CA GLN A 100 -24.49 -45.16 -26.13
C GLN A 100 -23.81 -43.97 -26.81
N ILE A 101 -23.73 -43.98 -28.15
CA ILE A 101 -23.19 -42.85 -28.94
C ILE A 101 -24.01 -41.59 -28.70
N GLN A 102 -25.35 -41.71 -28.68
CA GLN A 102 -26.24 -40.57 -28.44
C GLN A 102 -26.06 -40.00 -27.03
N SER A 103 -25.98 -40.87 -26.00
CA SER A 103 -25.73 -40.45 -24.61
C SER A 103 -24.40 -39.73 -24.46
N LEU A 104 -23.31 -40.28 -25.03
CA LEU A 104 -22.00 -39.62 -25.01
C LEU A 104 -22.02 -38.28 -25.76
N GLY A 105 -22.75 -38.21 -26.88
CA GLY A 105 -22.96 -36.97 -27.63
C GLY A 105 -23.64 -35.89 -26.78
N GLN A 106 -24.69 -36.24 -26.04
CA GLN A 106 -25.36 -35.32 -25.11
C GLN A 106 -24.44 -34.85 -23.99
N GLN A 107 -23.66 -35.75 -23.39
CA GLN A 107 -22.68 -35.39 -22.36
C GLN A 107 -21.60 -34.43 -22.90
N VAL A 108 -21.13 -34.64 -24.15
CA VAL A 108 -20.19 -33.73 -24.82
C VAL A 108 -20.79 -32.33 -24.99
N VAL A 109 -22.06 -32.22 -25.40
CA VAL A 109 -22.76 -30.93 -25.55
C VAL A 109 -22.88 -30.23 -24.19
N GLN A 110 -23.25 -30.95 -23.14
CA GLN A 110 -23.33 -30.39 -21.78
C GLN A 110 -21.99 -29.85 -21.29
N LEU A 111 -20.89 -30.60 -21.51
CA LEU A 111 -19.55 -30.14 -21.16
C LEU A 111 -19.09 -28.95 -22.01
N ASP A 112 -19.53 -28.86 -23.26
CA ASP A 112 -19.23 -27.72 -24.13
C ASP A 112 -19.88 -26.43 -23.60
N GLU A 113 -21.16 -26.49 -23.23
CA GLU A 113 -21.86 -25.37 -22.60
C GLU A 113 -21.21 -24.94 -21.27
N GLN A 114 -20.80 -25.91 -20.45
CA GLN A 114 -20.08 -25.63 -19.20
C GLN A 114 -18.72 -24.98 -19.48
N GLN A 115 -17.99 -25.46 -20.49
CA GLN A 115 -16.71 -24.89 -20.89
C GLN A 115 -16.87 -23.42 -21.32
N VAL A 116 -17.86 -23.11 -22.16
CA VAL A 116 -18.13 -21.73 -22.59
C VAL A 116 -18.46 -20.82 -21.40
N LYS A 117 -19.31 -21.29 -20.48
CA LYS A 117 -19.65 -20.54 -19.25
C LYS A 117 -18.42 -20.26 -18.38
N LEU A 118 -17.55 -21.26 -18.19
CA LEU A 118 -16.32 -21.10 -17.42
C LEU A 118 -15.31 -20.16 -18.11
N GLN A 119 -15.24 -20.20 -19.43
CA GLN A 119 -14.38 -19.31 -20.21
C GLN A 119 -14.84 -17.85 -20.09
N ASP A 120 -16.13 -17.58 -20.22
CA ASP A 120 -16.70 -16.24 -20.02
C ASP A 120 -16.50 -15.75 -18.58
N ALA A 121 -16.74 -16.61 -17.58
CA ALA A 121 -16.48 -16.30 -16.18
C ALA A 121 -15.00 -15.98 -15.92
N SER A 122 -14.08 -16.76 -16.51
CA SER A 122 -12.64 -16.51 -16.43
C SER A 122 -12.25 -15.17 -17.03
N GLN A 123 -12.80 -14.81 -18.19
CA GLN A 123 -12.51 -13.54 -18.85
C GLN A 123 -13.01 -12.36 -18.00
N LYS A 124 -14.25 -12.46 -17.48
CA LYS A 124 -14.82 -11.45 -16.57
C LYS A 124 -14.00 -11.29 -15.30
N LEU A 125 -13.53 -12.40 -14.72
CA LEU A 125 -12.69 -12.37 -13.53
C LEU A 125 -11.34 -11.71 -13.82
N GLN A 126 -10.72 -12.02 -14.96
CA GLN A 126 -9.47 -11.37 -15.39
C GLN A 126 -9.64 -9.85 -15.55
N THR A 127 -10.70 -9.39 -16.22
CA THR A 127 -10.97 -7.95 -16.33
C THR A 127 -11.17 -7.29 -14.96
N ARG A 128 -11.87 -7.96 -14.03
CA ARG A 128 -12.05 -7.44 -12.66
C ARG A 128 -10.74 -7.36 -11.89
N ILE A 129 -9.85 -8.34 -12.05
CA ILE A 129 -8.53 -8.37 -11.43
C ILE A 129 -7.68 -7.20 -11.92
N GLU A 130 -7.68 -6.91 -13.22
CA GLU A 130 -6.94 -5.76 -13.77
C GLU A 130 -7.50 -4.43 -13.27
N MET A 131 -8.82 -4.27 -13.22
CA MET A 131 -9.44 -3.07 -12.62
C MET A 131 -9.06 -2.91 -11.15
N PHE A 132 -9.08 -4.01 -10.39
CA PHE A 132 -8.72 -4.02 -8.98
C PHE A 132 -7.23 -3.67 -8.77
N ARG A 133 -6.34 -4.15 -9.62
CA ARG A 133 -4.91 -3.78 -9.62
C ARG A 133 -4.75 -2.27 -9.76
N THR A 134 -5.41 -1.64 -10.74
CA THR A 134 -5.33 -0.18 -10.93
C THR A 134 -5.89 0.58 -9.73
N GLN A 135 -7.02 0.15 -9.18
CA GLN A 135 -7.60 0.76 -7.98
C GLN A 135 -6.68 0.63 -6.77
N LYS A 136 -6.06 -0.54 -6.59
CA LYS A 136 -5.08 -0.78 -5.52
C LYS A 136 -3.91 0.20 -5.60
N GLU A 137 -3.27 0.33 -6.77
CA GLU A 137 -2.15 1.26 -6.93
C GLU A 137 -2.57 2.72 -6.69
N SER A 138 -3.77 3.10 -7.12
CA SER A 138 -4.32 4.44 -6.86
C SER A 138 -4.56 4.71 -5.38
N ILE A 139 -5.14 3.76 -4.65
CA ILE A 139 -5.38 3.88 -3.20
C ILE A 139 -4.05 3.92 -2.45
N LYS A 140 -3.07 3.10 -2.85
CA LYS A 140 -1.74 3.10 -2.25
C LYS A 140 -1.05 4.45 -2.42
N ALA A 141 -1.06 5.01 -3.63
CA ALA A 141 -0.51 6.34 -3.88
C ALA A 141 -1.23 7.45 -3.08
N GLN A 142 -2.56 7.41 -3.00
CA GLN A 142 -3.34 8.35 -2.19
C GLN A 142 -3.02 8.24 -0.70
N TYR A 143 -2.83 7.02 -0.19
CA TYR A 143 -2.45 6.77 1.19
C TYR A 143 -1.03 7.29 1.49
N GLU A 144 -0.06 7.03 0.61
CA GLU A 144 1.31 7.55 0.74
C GLU A 144 1.34 9.09 0.72
N ALA A 145 0.62 9.72 -0.21
CA ALA A 145 0.49 11.17 -0.26
C ALA A 145 -0.17 11.75 1.00
N SER A 146 -1.25 11.14 1.47
CA SER A 146 -1.96 11.58 2.70
C SER A 146 -1.08 11.40 3.94
N SER A 147 -0.35 10.29 4.04
CA SER A 147 0.61 10.04 5.12
C SER A 147 1.74 11.07 5.13
N ALA A 148 2.27 11.42 3.95
CA ALA A 148 3.27 12.47 3.81
C ALA A 148 2.72 13.85 4.26
N GLN A 149 1.48 14.18 3.90
CA GLN A 149 0.83 15.41 4.32
C GLN A 149 0.65 15.49 5.84
N VAL A 150 0.25 14.39 6.48
CA VAL A 150 0.15 14.30 7.95
C VAL A 150 1.52 14.51 8.59
N LYS A 151 2.56 13.83 8.11
CA LYS A 151 3.94 14.00 8.64
C LYS A 151 4.45 15.43 8.51
N ILE A 152 4.16 16.10 7.39
CA ILE A 152 4.51 17.53 7.19
C ILE A 152 3.77 18.40 8.21
N ASN A 153 2.45 18.21 8.36
CA ASN A 153 1.64 18.98 9.32
C ASN A 153 2.06 18.73 10.77
N GLU A 154 2.39 17.49 11.14
CA GLU A 154 2.94 17.13 12.45
C GLU A 154 4.30 17.77 12.69
N SER A 155 5.17 17.82 11.69
CA SER A 155 6.47 18.50 11.78
C SER A 155 6.29 20.01 11.95
N PHE A 156 5.37 20.64 11.22
CA PHE A 156 5.05 22.06 11.33
C PHE A 156 4.41 22.44 12.67
N THR A 157 3.51 21.59 13.19
CA THR A 157 2.89 21.80 14.50
C THR A 157 3.86 21.51 15.65
N GLY A 158 4.79 20.56 15.48
CA GLY A 158 5.91 20.32 16.39
C GLY A 158 6.84 21.53 16.49
N ILE A 159 7.25 22.10 15.36
CA ILE A 159 8.03 23.35 15.31
C ILE A 159 7.24 24.52 15.89
N SER A 160 5.93 24.62 15.62
CA SER A 160 5.07 25.65 16.21
C SER A 160 5.02 25.56 17.74
N LYS A 161 5.06 24.36 18.33
CA LYS A 161 5.15 24.17 19.79
C LYS A 161 6.49 24.69 20.32
N GLU A 162 7.60 24.36 19.66
CA GLU A 162 8.93 24.83 20.05
C GLU A 162 9.09 26.35 19.89
N MET A 163 8.54 26.93 18.81
CA MET A 163 8.49 28.39 18.60
C MET A 163 7.61 29.10 19.63
N ASN A 164 6.48 28.52 20.03
CA ASN A 164 5.63 29.07 21.08
C ASN A 164 6.36 29.07 22.44
N ASP A 165 7.09 28.01 22.75
CA ASP A 165 7.91 27.93 23.97
C ASP A 165 9.04 28.99 23.96
N LEU A 166 9.71 29.18 22.82
CA LEU A 166 10.71 30.23 22.63
C LEU A 166 10.13 31.64 22.83
N GLY A 167 8.94 31.92 22.28
CA GLY A 167 8.24 33.20 22.48
C GLY A 167 7.92 33.49 23.95
N THR A 168 7.43 32.49 24.70
CA THR A 168 7.17 32.67 26.13
C THR A 168 8.45 32.84 26.97
N SER A 169 9.58 32.28 26.54
CA SER A 169 10.87 32.44 27.21
C SER A 169 11.46 33.84 27.00
N LEU A 170 11.29 34.41 25.80
CA LEU A 170 11.73 35.76 25.48
C LEU A 170 10.90 36.82 26.21
N GLN A 171 9.58 36.63 26.30
CA GLN A 171 8.70 37.50 27.09
C GLN A 171 9.11 37.52 28.57
N ARG A 172 9.37 36.34 29.17
CA ARG A 172 9.84 36.22 30.56
C ARG A 172 11.19 36.89 30.79
N ALA A 173 12.08 36.88 29.80
CA ALA A 173 13.35 37.57 29.88
C ALA A 173 13.17 39.10 29.86
N GLN A 174 12.28 39.61 28.99
CA GLN A 174 11.93 41.03 28.92
C GLN A 174 11.29 41.51 30.23
N ASP A 175 10.29 40.80 30.74
CA ASP A 175 9.62 41.14 32.01
C ASP A 175 10.62 41.20 33.19
N ARG A 176 11.63 40.32 33.20
CA ARG A 176 12.66 40.31 34.23
C ARG A 176 13.64 41.47 34.11
N ILE A 177 13.98 41.88 32.89
CA ILE A 177 14.80 43.06 32.62
C ILE A 177 14.04 44.32 33.04
N GLU A 178 12.76 44.46 32.67
CA GLU A 178 11.93 45.59 33.09
C GLU A 178 11.77 45.64 34.61
N GLN A 179 11.55 44.51 35.27
CA GLN A 179 11.45 44.45 36.73
C GLN A 179 12.80 44.79 37.40
N MET A 180 13.93 44.39 36.82
CA MET A 180 15.25 44.80 37.28
C MET A 180 15.47 46.30 37.12
N GLN A 181 15.09 46.87 35.97
CA GLN A 181 15.19 48.30 35.70
C GLN A 181 14.30 49.11 36.66
N ALA A 182 13.05 48.68 36.87
CA ALA A 182 12.15 49.31 37.82
C ALA A 182 12.67 49.24 39.27
N ARG A 183 13.28 48.12 39.67
CA ARG A 183 13.95 48.01 40.97
C ARG A 183 15.17 48.91 41.09
N SER A 184 15.97 49.03 40.03
CA SER A 184 17.11 49.96 39.99
C SER A 184 16.64 51.39 40.16
N SER A 185 15.65 51.83 39.37
CA SER A 185 15.10 53.18 39.48
C SER A 185 14.47 53.45 40.85
N ALA A 186 13.78 52.47 41.46
CA ALA A 186 13.25 52.61 42.81
C ALA A 186 14.35 52.66 43.89
N LEU A 187 15.47 51.94 43.70
CA LEU A 187 16.64 52.03 44.58
C LEU A 187 17.32 53.39 44.44
N ASP A 188 17.50 53.89 43.23
CA ASP A 188 18.05 55.22 42.96
C ASP A 188 17.17 56.31 43.62
N GLU A 189 15.85 56.21 43.50
CA GLU A 189 14.90 57.14 44.12
C GLU A 189 14.89 57.04 45.67
N LEU A 190 15.12 55.86 46.24
CA LEU A 190 15.27 55.67 47.69
C LEU A 190 16.61 56.18 48.25
N ILE A 191 17.66 56.14 47.43
CA ILE A 191 18.97 56.77 47.73
C ILE A 191 18.84 58.29 47.67
N ASP A 192 18.22 58.83 46.62
CA ASP A 192 18.01 60.27 46.44
C ASP A 192 17.05 60.87 47.49
N SER A 193 16.04 60.12 47.93
CA SER A 193 15.11 60.55 48.99
C SER A 193 15.67 60.37 50.42
N GLY A 194 16.87 59.78 50.56
CA GLY A 194 17.57 59.64 51.84
C GLY A 194 17.02 58.57 52.78
N ALA A 195 16.18 57.66 52.30
CA ALA A 195 15.59 56.56 53.08
C ALA A 195 16.53 55.35 53.23
N LEU A 196 17.51 55.21 52.33
CA LEU A 196 18.59 54.21 52.37
C LEU A 196 19.92 54.90 52.64
N THR A 197 20.63 54.47 53.69
CA THR A 197 22.00 54.93 53.94
C THR A 197 22.95 54.11 53.07
N ASP A 198 23.58 54.76 52.10
CA ASP A 198 24.58 54.14 51.23
C ASP A 198 25.82 53.74 52.06
N TYR A 199 25.95 52.43 52.33
CA TYR A 199 27.12 51.87 53.02
C TYR A 199 28.31 51.66 52.06
N THR A 200 28.10 51.80 50.74
CA THR A 200 29.16 51.73 49.72
C THR A 200 29.87 53.07 49.53
N ALA A 201 29.22 54.20 49.85
CA ALA A 201 29.88 55.51 49.92
C ALA A 201 30.91 55.62 51.06
N GLN A 202 30.84 54.78 52.09
CA GLN A 202 31.73 54.86 53.25
C GLN A 202 32.95 53.91 53.19
N LEU A 203 32.99 52.96 52.25
CA LEU A 203 34.21 52.24 51.88
C LEU A 203 34.74 52.83 50.57
N GLY A 204 35.54 53.88 50.70
CA GLY A 204 36.13 54.60 49.57
C GLY A 204 36.83 53.70 48.55
N GLY A 205 36.65 54.05 47.27
CA GLY A 205 37.40 53.48 46.15
C GLY A 205 36.70 53.48 44.80
N GLY A 206 35.88 54.49 44.48
CA GLY A 206 35.13 54.58 43.22
C GLY A 206 35.95 54.98 41.98
N ASP A 207 37.16 54.43 41.78
CA ASP A 207 37.98 54.79 40.61
C ASP A 207 38.70 53.60 39.94
N ASP A 208 38.65 52.38 40.52
CA ASP A 208 39.28 51.18 39.95
C ASP A 208 38.31 50.21 39.26
N ILE A 209 37.03 50.16 39.70
CA ILE A 209 36.03 49.25 39.11
C ILE A 209 35.49 49.80 37.79
N ASP A 210 35.19 51.10 37.69
CA ASP A 210 34.74 51.73 36.45
C ASP A 210 35.85 51.76 35.37
N ARG A 211 37.11 51.78 35.81
CA ARG A 211 38.27 51.68 34.93
C ARG A 211 38.49 50.24 34.43
N GLN A 212 38.18 49.21 35.23
CA GLN A 212 38.24 47.82 34.79
C GLN A 212 37.04 47.39 33.94
N LEU A 213 35.83 47.92 34.19
CA LEU A 213 34.66 47.65 33.34
C LEU A 213 34.76 48.31 31.95
N SER A 214 35.32 49.52 31.87
CA SER A 214 35.57 50.18 30.57
C SER A 214 36.66 49.47 29.75
N LEU A 215 37.65 48.85 30.41
CA LEU A 215 38.67 48.03 29.75
C LEU A 215 38.14 46.66 29.30
N SER A 216 37.15 46.06 29.98
CA SER A 216 36.54 44.79 29.55
C SER A 216 35.48 44.97 28.45
N ALA A 217 34.69 46.03 28.49
CA ALA A 217 33.65 46.29 27.48
C ALA A 217 34.22 46.71 26.11
N GLY A 218 35.37 47.40 26.08
CA GLY A 218 36.04 47.78 24.82
C GLY A 218 36.69 46.59 24.10
N ASN A 219 37.26 45.63 24.85
CA ASN A 219 37.99 44.50 24.27
C ASN A 219 37.09 43.44 23.63
N ASP A 220 35.85 43.25 24.10
CA ASP A 220 34.94 42.25 23.52
C ASP A 220 34.29 42.74 22.22
N VAL A 221 34.00 44.03 22.07
CA VAL A 221 33.48 44.61 20.83
C VAL A 221 34.55 44.62 19.74
N ASP A 222 35.79 44.99 20.08
CA ASP A 222 36.90 44.99 19.12
C ASP A 222 37.32 43.57 18.71
N ARG A 223 37.25 42.58 19.62
CA ARG A 223 37.44 41.17 19.27
C ARG A 223 36.32 40.63 18.38
N GLN A 224 35.07 40.99 18.64
CA GLN A 224 33.94 40.60 17.79
C GLN A 224 34.02 41.26 16.41
N LEU A 225 34.46 42.52 16.32
CA LEU A 225 34.70 43.21 15.04
C LEU A 225 35.87 42.60 14.25
N ALA A 226 36.97 42.22 14.93
CA ALA A 226 38.10 41.54 14.31
C ALA A 226 37.75 40.13 13.82
N ALA A 227 36.97 39.36 14.60
CA ALA A 227 36.47 38.04 14.21
C ALA A 227 35.52 38.13 13.00
N MET A 228 34.65 39.15 12.94
CA MET A 228 33.74 39.37 11.82
C MET A 228 34.49 39.80 10.54
N LYS A 229 35.56 40.61 10.65
CA LYS A 229 36.43 40.96 9.52
C LYS A 229 37.23 39.76 8.99
N LEU A 230 37.72 38.89 9.86
CA LEU A 230 38.41 37.65 9.46
C LEU A 230 37.45 36.68 8.73
N GLN A 231 36.23 36.49 9.24
CA GLN A 231 35.22 35.66 8.56
C GLN A 231 34.77 36.22 7.20
N LEU A 232 34.71 37.55 7.05
CA LEU A 232 34.39 38.19 5.78
C LEU A 232 35.55 38.10 4.77
N SER A 233 36.81 38.10 5.23
CA SER A 233 37.98 37.89 4.38
C SER A 233 38.17 36.43 3.94
N ASP A 234 37.84 35.48 4.82
CA ASP A 234 37.91 34.03 4.55
C ASP A 234 36.80 33.56 3.55
N ASN A 235 35.59 34.11 3.69
CA ASN A 235 34.52 33.94 2.70
C ASN A 235 34.82 34.62 1.35
N GLY A 236 35.69 35.64 1.32
CA GLY A 236 36.15 36.30 0.09
C GLY A 236 37.24 35.52 -0.65
N GLN A 237 38.08 34.75 0.06
CA GLN A 237 39.14 33.93 -0.56
C GLN A 237 38.63 32.54 -1.01
N SER A 238 37.66 31.95 -0.31
CA SER A 238 37.04 30.67 -0.73
C SER A 238 36.24 30.75 -2.06
N GLN A 239 35.83 31.95 -2.49
CA GLN A 239 35.18 32.17 -3.79
C GLN A 239 36.17 32.44 -4.95
N LEU A 240 37.46 32.61 -4.67
CA LEU A 240 38.49 32.85 -5.67
C LEU A 240 39.34 31.61 -6.01
N GLU A 241 39.38 30.58 -5.15
CA GLU A 241 40.04 29.29 -5.44
C GLU A 241 39.14 28.26 -6.16
N SER A 242 37.86 28.55 -6.39
CA SER A 242 36.94 27.67 -7.13
C SER A 242 36.76 28.08 -8.60
N LYS A 243 37.67 28.90 -9.14
CA LYS A 243 37.60 29.38 -10.54
C LYS A 243 38.91 29.37 -11.34
N GLU A 244 39.90 28.56 -10.94
CA GLU A 244 40.99 28.12 -11.83
C GLU A 244 41.08 26.60 -11.88
#